data_AF-A0AAQ1HMI6-F1
#
_entry.id   AF-A0AAQ1HMI6-F1
#
_cell.length_a   1.000
_cell.length_b   1.000
_cell.length_c   1.000
_cell.angle_alpha   90.00
_cell.angle_beta   90.00
_cell.angle_gamma   90.00
#
_symmetry.space_group_name_H-M   'P 1'
#
loop_
_entity.id
_entity.type
_entity.pdbx_description
1 polymer ?
#
loop_
_entity_poly.entity_id
_entity_poly.type
_entity_poly.pdbx_seq_one_letter_code
_entity_poly.pdbx_strand_id
1 'polypeptide(L)' 'MQPIQLTVEHRLDQQGNPIAEVSGLPRLGALLYPDQMQQLGRQLIQAAIDARQGERGHRQYPAED' A
#
# COMPACT_ATOMS: atom_id res chain seq x y z
N MET A 1 -18.07 8.37 -3.63
CA MET A 1 -16.95 7.72 -4.36
C MET A 1 -17.22 6.23 -4.38
N GLN A 2 -17.01 5.55 -5.51
CA GLN A 2 -17.06 4.09 -5.53
C GLN A 2 -15.90 3.54 -4.69
N PRO A 3 -16.09 2.43 -3.94
CA PRO A 3 -15.01 1.82 -3.19
C PRO A 3 -13.91 1.33 -4.14
N ILE A 4 -12.66 1.59 -3.80
CA ILE A 4 -11.52 0.99 -4.49
C ILE A 4 -11.58 -0.53 -4.20
N GLN A 5 -11.69 -1.35 -5.24
CA GLN A 5 -11.58 -2.79 -5.13
C GLN A 5 -10.14 -3.20 -5.44
N LEU A 6 -9.55 -3.98 -4.56
CA LEU A 6 -8.22 -4.57 -4.73
C LEU A 6 -8.36 -6.06 -5.00
N THR A 7 -7.56 -6.57 -5.93
CA THR A 7 -7.40 -8.01 -6.15
C THR A 7 -6.10 -8.43 -5.48
N VAL A 8 -6.17 -9.40 -4.55
CA VAL A 8 -5.01 -9.87 -3.79
C VAL A 8 -4.88 -11.38 -3.94
N GLU A 9 -3.77 -11.83 -4.52
CA GLU A 9 -3.40 -13.24 -4.54
C GLU A 9 -2.44 -13.54 -3.38
N HIS A 10 -2.79 -14.50 -2.52
CA HIS A 10 -1.95 -14.92 -1.40
C HIS A 10 -1.17 -16.17 -1.80
N ARG A 11 0.14 -16.18 -1.59
CA ARG A 11 1.01 -17.32 -1.95
C ARG A 11 2.24 -17.41 -1.05
N LEU A 12 3.07 -18.41 -1.29
CA LEU A 12 4.37 -18.56 -0.62
C LEU A 12 5.50 -18.19 -1.59
N ASP A 13 6.59 -17.65 -1.05
CA ASP A 13 7.84 -17.49 -1.80
C ASP A 13 8.62 -18.82 -1.91
N GLN A 14 9.78 -18.78 -2.55
CA GLN A 14 10.63 -19.98 -2.73
C GLN A 14 11.19 -20.55 -1.42
N GLN A 15 11.20 -19.75 -0.34
CA GLN A 15 11.65 -20.18 0.99
C GLN A 15 10.47 -20.58 1.90
N GLY A 16 9.23 -20.51 1.41
CA GLY A 16 8.02 -20.86 2.17
C GLY A 16 7.44 -19.71 3.00
N ASN A 17 7.93 -18.48 2.83
CA ASN A 17 7.37 -17.32 3.54
C ASN A 17 6.09 -16.83 2.87
N PRO A 18 5.10 -16.33 3.64
CA PRO A 18 3.88 -15.77 3.08
C PRO A 18 4.16 -14.45 2.35
N ILE A 19 3.65 -14.34 1.14
CA ILE A 19 3.64 -13.12 0.32
C ILE A 19 2.25 -12.91 -0.28
N ALA A 20 1.96 -11.68 -0.68
CA ALA A 20 0.75 -11.38 -1.44
C ALA A 20 1.08 -10.51 -2.66
N GLU A 21 0.43 -10.83 -3.78
CA GLU A 21 0.44 -10.03 -4.98
C GLU A 21 -0.80 -9.13 -5.00
N VAL A 22 -0.58 -7.81 -4.92
CA VAL A 22 -1.65 -6.82 -4.95
C VAL A 22 -1.77 -6.25 -6.36
N SER A 23 -2.96 -6.39 -6.96
CA SER A 23 -3.30 -5.95 -8.31
C SER A 23 -4.68 -5.27 -8.36
N GLY A 24 -5.07 -4.75 -9.53
CA GLY A 24 -6.38 -4.12 -9.76
C GLY A 24 -6.38 -2.58 -9.76
N LEU A 25 -5.28 -1.96 -9.34
CA LEU A 25 -5.01 -0.55 -9.64
C LEU A 25 -4.08 -0.45 -10.85
N PRO A 26 -4.31 0.47 -11.81
CA PRO A 26 -3.57 0.54 -13.09
C PRO A 26 -2.03 0.65 -13.01
N ARG A 27 -1.48 0.83 -11.80
CA ARG A 27 -0.04 0.97 -11.53
C ARG A 27 0.44 0.28 -10.26
N LEU A 28 -0.43 -0.45 -9.55
CA LEU A 28 -0.04 -1.22 -8.36
C LEU A 28 -0.06 -2.70 -8.75
N GLY A 29 1.11 -3.22 -9.11
CA GLY A 29 1.39 -4.64 -9.30
C GLY A 29 2.64 -4.96 -8.49
N ALA A 30 2.47 -5.26 -7.21
CA ALA A 30 3.57 -5.41 -6.27
C ALA A 30 3.43 -6.71 -5.45
N LEU A 31 4.56 -7.38 -5.26
CA LEU A 31 4.69 -8.51 -4.32
C LEU A 31 5.16 -7.96 -2.98
N LEU A 32 4.37 -8.17 -1.95
CA LEU A 32 4.60 -7.62 -0.62
C LEU A 32 4.53 -8.72 0.44
N TYR A 33 5.45 -8.65 1.40
CA TYR A 33 5.35 -9.39 2.65
C TYR A 33 4.27 -8.78 3.57
N PRO A 34 3.70 -9.55 4.52
CA PRO A 34 2.68 -9.05 5.45
C PRO A 34 3.03 -7.74 6.14
N ASP A 35 4.25 -7.59 6.64
CA ASP A 35 4.67 -6.37 7.34
C ASP A 35 4.73 -5.16 6.40
N GLN A 36 5.16 -5.37 5.14
CA GLN A 36 5.18 -4.33 4.12
C GLN A 36 3.77 -3.86 3.75
N MET A 37 2.81 -4.79 3.66
CA MET A 37 1.41 -4.44 3.43
C MET A 37 0.84 -3.59 4.56
N GLN A 38 1.14 -3.94 5.81
CA GLN A 38 0.71 -3.15 6.96
C GLN A 38 1.36 -1.76 6.98
N GLN A 39 2.65 -1.66 6.67
CA GLN A 39 3.35 -0.38 6.56
C GLN A 39 2.75 0.50 5.45
N LEU A 40 2.51 -0.06 4.26
CA LEU A 40 1.87 0.63 3.15
C LEU A 40 0.47 1.12 3.55
N GLY A 41 -0.34 0.27 4.19
CA GLY A 41 -1.67 0.65 4.67
C GLY A 41 -1.63 1.85 5.63
N ARG A 42 -0.69 1.85 6.60
CA ARG A 42 -0.50 2.98 7.51
C ARG A 42 -0.12 4.26 6.78
N GLN A 43 0.78 4.18 5.80
CA GLN A 43 1.19 5.35 5.02
C GLN A 43 0.06 5.90 4.14
N LEU A 44 -0.74 5.03 3.53
CA LEU A 44 -1.92 5.46 2.74
C LEU A 44 -2.97 6.16 3.61
N ILE A 45 -3.17 5.68 4.84
CA ILE A 45 -4.05 6.34 5.82
C ILE A 45 -3.51 7.73 6.15
N GLN A 46 -2.20 7.86 6.42
CA GLN A 46 -1.59 9.14 6.72
C GLN A 46 -1.67 10.12 5.54
N ALA A 47 -1.35 9.68 4.32
CA ALA A 47 -1.47 10.49 3.12
C ALA A 47 -2.90 11.01 2.89
N ALA A 48 -3.92 10.17 3.20
CA ALA A 48 -5.31 10.59 3.13
C ALA A 48 -5.67 11.65 4.20
N ILE A 49 -5.08 11.56 5.40
CA ILE A 49 -5.24 12.57 6.46
C ILE A 49 -4.59 13.88 6.03
N ASP A 50 -3.34 13.86 5.58
CA ASP A 50 -2.59 15.06 5.17
C ASP A 50 -3.27 15.76 3.99
N ALA A 51 -3.75 14.99 3.01
CA ALA A 51 -4.52 15.52 1.88
C ALA A 51 -5.82 16.22 2.33
N ARG A 52 -6.50 15.72 3.37
CA ARG A 52 -7.68 16.37 3.97
C ARG A 52 -7.31 17.64 4.75
N GLN A 53 -6.11 17.69 5.33
CA GLN A 53 -5.58 18.86 6.03
C GLN A 53 -5.04 19.94 5.09
N GLY A 54 -4.94 19.64 3.80
CA GLY A 54 -4.58 20.60 2.76
C GLY A 54 -3.15 20.49 2.24
N GLU A 55 -2.43 19.40 2.55
CA GLU A 55 -1.11 19.10 1.96
C GLU A 55 -1.16 19.11 0.42
N ARG A 56 -0.14 19.66 -0.23
CA ARG A 56 -0.05 19.79 -1.70
C ARG A 56 1.37 19.49 -2.17
N GLY A 57 1.50 19.02 -3.40
CA GLY A 57 2.81 18.70 -4.00
C GLY A 57 3.24 17.27 -3.72
N HIS A 58 4.55 17.01 -3.79
CA HIS A 58 5.12 15.69 -3.58
C HIS A 58 5.62 15.56 -2.14
N ARG A 59 5.17 14.51 -1.46
CA ARG A 59 5.63 14.13 -0.11
C ARG A 59 5.98 12.64 -0.10
N GLN A 60 7.09 12.32 0.56
CA GLN A 60 7.51 10.94 0.77
C GLN A 60 7.00 10.45 2.13
N TYR A 61 6.62 9.17 2.18
CA TYR A 61 6.16 8.49 3.39
C TYR A 61 7.01 7.22 3.64
N PRO A 62 7.29 6.85 4.90
CA PRO A 62 7.07 7.67 6.09
C PRO A 62 7.88 8.97 5.99
N ALA A 63 7.38 10.05 6.59
CA ALA A 63 8.17 11.27 6.65
C ALA A 63 9.43 10.95 7.49
N GLU A 64 10.60 11.31 6.96
CA GLU A 64 11.81 11.37 7.77
C GLU A 64 11.64 12.60 8.67
N ASP A 65 11.35 12.40 9.96
CA ASP A 65 11.41 13.45 10.97
C ASP A 65 12.84 13.95 11.16
#